data_AF-A0A173MF64-F1
#
_entry.id   AF-A0A173MF64-F1
#
_cell.length_a   1.000
_cell.length_b   1.000
_cell.length_c   1.000
_cell.angle_alpha   90.00
_cell.angle_beta   90.00
_cell.angle_gamma   90.00
#
_symmetry.space_group_name_H-M   'P 1'
#
loop_
_entity.id
_entity.type
_entity.pdbx_description
1 polymer ?
#
loop_
_entity_poly.entity_id
_entity_poly.type
_entity_poly.pdbx_seq_one_letter_code
_entity_poly.pdbx_strand_id
1 'polypeptide(L)'
;MIRKYFLLLLLFSALFLHKNEAAGQSGKRTITGSVTNEGTPLEGVLVLIKGSSYFSGTQHDGVYYIPVADSATVLVFSLEGYQSKEVMLSDKDEYNIELKKKSPSLSEDNRITAATPKKTLYPHH
;
A
#
# COMPACT_ATOMS: atom_id res chain seq x y z
N MET A 1 -47.37 -34.39 4.56
CA MET A 1 -46.94 -33.05 4.08
C MET A 1 -45.61 -32.59 4.70
N ILE A 2 -45.37 -32.78 6.01
CA ILE A 2 -44.11 -32.41 6.71
C ILE A 2 -42.81 -32.95 6.06
N ARG A 3 -42.78 -34.20 5.58
CA ARG A 3 -41.57 -34.82 4.98
C ARG A 3 -41.08 -34.15 3.69
N LYS A 4 -41.99 -33.52 2.93
CA LYS A 4 -41.69 -32.86 1.65
C LYS A 4 -41.04 -31.49 1.88
N TYR A 5 -41.49 -30.77 2.91
CA TYR A 5 -40.87 -29.52 3.37
C TYR A 5 -39.57 -29.78 4.13
N PHE A 6 -39.43 -30.91 4.84
CA PHE A 6 -38.19 -31.31 5.49
C PHE A 6 -37.04 -31.53 4.50
N LEU A 7 -37.32 -32.14 3.33
CA LEU A 7 -36.36 -32.27 2.23
C LEU A 7 -36.02 -30.94 1.56
N LEU A 8 -36.99 -30.02 1.44
CA LEU A 8 -36.79 -28.67 0.92
C LEU A 8 -35.96 -27.79 1.86
N LEU A 9 -36.09 -27.99 3.17
CA LEU A 9 -35.32 -27.29 4.22
C LEU A 9 -33.86 -27.80 4.29
N LEU A 10 -33.64 -29.11 4.05
CA LEU A 10 -32.29 -29.68 3.89
C LEU A 10 -31.57 -29.20 2.63
N LEU A 11 -32.29 -28.96 1.52
CA LEU A 11 -31.74 -28.34 0.32
C LEU A 11 -31.41 -26.85 0.52
N PHE A 12 -32.17 -26.16 1.37
CA PHE A 12 -31.93 -24.75 1.69
C PHE A 12 -30.73 -24.55 2.63
N SER A 13 -30.50 -25.47 3.58
CA SER A 13 -29.30 -25.43 4.44
C SER A 13 -28.02 -25.75 3.67
N ALA A 14 -28.11 -26.60 2.63
CA ALA A 14 -26.98 -26.93 1.76
C ALA A 14 -26.51 -25.75 0.89
N LEU A 15 -27.37 -24.77 0.61
CA LEU A 15 -27.01 -23.57 -0.17
C LEU A 15 -26.24 -22.51 0.64
N PHE A 16 -26.29 -22.58 1.96
CA PHE A 16 -25.60 -21.64 2.86
C PHE A 16 -24.13 -22.02 3.14
N LEU A 17 -23.66 -23.12 2.53
CA LEU A 17 -22.26 -23.59 2.58
C LEU A 17 -21.42 -23.02 1.43
N HIS A 18 -21.76 -21.84 0.90
CA HIS A 18 -20.83 -21.11 0.04
C HIS A 18 -19.68 -20.60 0.90
N LYS A 19 -18.52 -21.22 0.69
CA LYS A 19 -17.30 -21.04 1.44
C LYS A 19 -16.96 -19.56 1.54
N ASN A 20 -16.98 -19.02 2.76
CA ASN A 20 -16.13 -17.89 3.08
C ASN A 20 -14.71 -18.40 2.93
N GLU A 21 -14.10 -18.15 1.77
CA GLU A 21 -12.67 -18.25 1.60
C GLU A 21 -12.05 -17.31 2.64
N ALA A 22 -11.67 -17.89 3.78
CA ALA A 22 -10.81 -17.22 4.73
C ALA A 22 -9.59 -16.80 3.93
N ALA A 23 -9.50 -15.50 3.64
CA ALA A 23 -8.41 -14.89 2.91
C ALA A 23 -7.11 -15.48 3.44
N GLY A 24 -6.34 -16.08 2.52
CA GLY A 24 -5.16 -16.85 2.83
C GLY A 24 -4.29 -16.13 3.86
N GLN A 25 -3.91 -16.86 4.91
CA GLN A 25 -2.73 -16.50 5.69
C GLN A 25 -1.51 -16.77 4.80
N SER A 26 -1.33 -15.96 3.75
CA SER A 26 -0.02 -15.75 3.14
C SER A 26 0.93 -15.29 4.24
N GLY A 27 2.20 -15.66 4.14
CA GLY A 27 3.22 -15.29 5.11
C GLY A 27 3.10 -13.80 5.42
N LYS A 28 2.78 -13.49 6.67
CA LYS A 28 2.77 -12.10 7.11
C LYS A 28 4.20 -11.81 7.54
N ARG A 29 4.99 -11.20 6.66
CA ARG A 29 6.24 -10.57 7.09
C ARG A 29 5.92 -9.21 7.70
N THR A 30 6.67 -8.81 8.71
CA THR A 30 6.46 -7.53 9.37
C THR A 30 7.49 -6.54 8.84
N ILE A 31 7.01 -5.49 8.17
CA ILE A 31 7.86 -4.40 7.75
C ILE A 31 8.01 -3.41 8.89
N THR A 32 9.23 -2.95 9.11
CA THR A 32 9.62 -2.02 10.17
C THR A 32 10.41 -0.86 9.59
N GLY A 33 10.61 0.17 10.40
CA GLY A 33 11.47 1.29 10.05
C GLY A 33 11.11 2.54 10.85
N SER A 34 11.82 3.63 10.57
CA SER A 34 11.53 4.94 11.12
C SER A 34 11.16 5.94 10.03
N VAL A 35 10.29 6.89 10.37
CA VAL A 35 9.98 8.02 9.51
C VAL A 35 10.51 9.30 10.14
N THR A 36 11.24 10.08 9.35
CA THR A 36 11.90 11.32 9.79
C THR A 36 11.66 12.47 8.82
N ASN A 37 11.96 13.69 9.27
CA ASN A 37 12.17 14.87 8.44
C ASN A 37 13.46 15.54 8.90
N GLU A 38 14.47 15.60 8.02
CA GLU A 38 15.76 16.24 8.33
C GLU A 38 16.40 15.68 9.62
N GLY A 39 16.28 14.35 9.82
CA GLY A 39 16.78 13.66 11.01
C GLY A 39 15.89 13.76 12.26
N THR A 40 14.80 14.52 12.23
CA THR A 40 13.83 14.58 13.33
C THR A 40 12.77 13.49 13.15
N PRO A 41 12.49 12.64 14.17
CA PRO A 41 11.45 11.62 14.08
C PRO A 41 10.06 12.24 13.94
N LEU A 42 9.19 11.59 13.16
CA LEU A 42 7.83 12.02 12.92
C LEU A 42 6.82 11.04 13.52
N GLU A 43 6.09 11.48 14.54
CA GLU A 43 4.95 10.78 15.13
C GLU A 43 3.68 10.96 14.29
N GLY A 44 2.81 9.94 14.25
CA GLY A 44 1.49 10.03 13.61
C GLY A 44 1.49 9.94 12.09
N VAL A 45 2.61 9.59 11.45
CA VAL A 45 2.66 9.29 10.02
C VAL A 45 1.83 8.05 9.74
N LEU A 46 0.88 8.16 8.81
CA LEU A 46 0.08 7.04 8.33
C LEU A 46 0.90 6.21 7.35
N VAL A 47 1.02 4.90 7.62
CA VAL A 47 1.67 3.90 6.76
C VAL A 47 0.60 2.96 6.23
N LEU A 48 0.32 3.03 4.92
CA LEU A 48 -0.76 2.29 4.26
C LEU A 48 -0.18 1.30 3.25
N ILE A 49 -0.75 0.09 3.17
CA ILE A 49 -0.49 -0.83 2.06
C ILE A 49 -1.35 -0.39 0.86
N LYS A 50 -0.73 -0.08 -0.28
CA LYS A 50 -1.45 0.41 -1.47
C LYS A 50 -2.48 -0.61 -1.96
N GLY A 51 -3.73 -0.16 -2.12
CA GLY A 51 -4.84 -1.02 -2.54
C GLY A 51 -5.45 -1.87 -1.42
N SER A 52 -4.99 -1.73 -0.18
CA SER A 52 -5.53 -2.39 1.01
C SER A 52 -6.15 -1.37 1.96
N SER A 53 -7.04 -1.82 2.83
CA SER A 53 -7.54 -1.02 3.97
C SER A 53 -6.67 -1.17 5.22
N TYR A 54 -5.60 -1.96 5.16
CA TYR A 54 -4.69 -2.17 6.28
C TYR A 54 -3.64 -1.06 6.36
N PHE A 55 -3.55 -0.43 7.53
CA PHE A 55 -2.62 0.66 7.82
C PHE A 55 -2.04 0.54 9.24
N SER A 56 -0.96 1.25 9.47
CA SER A 56 -0.32 1.46 10.77
C SER A 56 0.07 2.93 10.91
N GLY A 57 0.49 3.34 12.10
CA GLY A 57 0.97 4.69 12.39
C GLY A 57 2.37 4.66 13.00
N THR A 58 3.16 5.71 12.78
CA THR A 58 4.41 5.90 13.52
C THR A 58 4.14 6.30 14.97
N GLN A 59 4.98 5.81 15.88
CA GLN A 59 4.98 6.15 17.30
C GLN A 59 5.77 7.44 17.59
N HIS A 60 5.90 7.82 18.86
CA HIS A 60 6.58 9.04 19.31
C HIS A 60 8.05 9.15 18.84
N ASP A 61 8.73 8.02 18.69
CA ASP A 61 10.10 7.92 18.19
C ASP A 61 10.18 7.85 16.65
N GLY A 62 9.04 7.99 15.96
CA GLY A 62 8.93 7.89 14.52
C GLY A 62 8.96 6.45 13.99
N VAL A 63 9.00 5.44 14.86
CA VAL A 63 9.09 4.04 14.45
C VAL A 63 7.72 3.49 14.08
N TYR A 64 7.64 2.69 13.02
CA TYR A 64 6.45 1.97 12.61
C TYR A 64 6.71 0.47 12.49
N TYR A 65 5.62 -0.29 12.63
CA TYR A 65 5.56 -1.72 12.40
C TYR A 65 4.27 -2.02 11.64
N ILE A 66 4.37 -2.70 10.49
CA ILE A 66 3.21 -3.05 9.66
C ILE A 66 3.34 -4.48 9.13
N PRO A 67 2.47 -5.41 9.57
CA PRO A 67 2.33 -6.70 8.93
C PRO A 67 1.86 -6.55 7.48
N VAL A 68 2.61 -7.12 6.54
CA VAL A 68 2.26 -7.13 5.11
C VAL A 68 2.13 -8.57 4.63
N ALA A 69 1.17 -8.81 3.75
CA ALA A 69 1.11 -10.08 3.02
C ALA A 69 2.19 -10.11 1.95
N ASP A 70 2.63 -11.30 1.53
CA ASP A 70 3.60 -11.47 0.44
C ASP A 70 3.18 -10.80 -0.89
N SER A 71 1.87 -10.58 -1.09
CA SER A 71 1.32 -9.87 -2.25
C SER A 71 1.41 -8.35 -2.17
N ALA A 72 1.81 -7.77 -1.03
CA ALA A 72 1.94 -6.34 -0.86
C ALA A 72 3.20 -5.83 -1.58
N THR A 73 3.01 -4.85 -2.48
CA THR A 73 4.10 -4.35 -3.33
C THR A 73 4.52 -2.91 -3.02
N VAL A 74 3.65 -2.11 -2.40
CA VAL A 74 3.91 -0.68 -2.15
C VAL A 74 3.35 -0.25 -0.80
N LEU A 75 4.17 0.45 -0.03
CA LEU A 75 3.74 1.23 1.13
C LEU A 75 3.60 2.70 0.76
N VAL A 76 2.57 3.35 1.30
CA VAL A 76 2.31 4.78 1.15
C VAL A 76 2.42 5.44 2.51
N PHE A 77 3.32 6.43 2.61
CA PHE A 77 3.55 7.21 3.82
C PHE A 77 2.92 8.58 3.65
N SER A 78 2.09 8.98 4.61
CA SER A 78 1.36 10.24 4.54
C SER A 78 1.25 10.89 5.92
N LEU A 79 1.48 12.20 5.97
CA LEU A 79 1.27 13.04 7.14
C LEU A 79 0.79 14.41 6.69
N GLU A 80 -0.13 15.01 7.44
CA GLU A 80 -0.64 16.34 7.14
C GLU A 80 0.51 17.36 7.16
N GLY A 81 0.55 18.26 6.17
CA GLY A 81 1.67 19.19 5.98
C GLY A 81 2.92 18.60 5.31
N TYR A 82 2.94 17.30 4.98
CA TYR A 82 4.06 16.63 4.29
C TYR A 82 3.65 16.07 2.93
N GLN A 83 4.63 15.91 2.04
CA GLN A 83 4.46 15.25 0.75
C GLN A 83 4.33 13.75 0.97
N SER A 84 3.28 13.13 0.43
CA SER A 84 3.13 11.68 0.50
C SER A 84 4.22 10.98 -0.29
N LYS A 85 4.70 9.86 0.21
CA LYS A 85 5.78 9.08 -0.42
C LYS A 85 5.35 7.64 -0.60
N GLU A 86 5.50 7.13 -1.81
CA GLU A 86 5.32 5.71 -2.11
C GLU A 86 6.67 4.99 -2.12
N VAL A 87 6.70 3.78 -1.56
CA VAL A 87 7.92 2.97 -1.45
C VAL A 87 7.58 1.56 -1.91
N MET A 88 8.27 1.10 -2.94
CA MET A 88 8.13 -0.27 -3.42
C MET A 88 8.80 -1.24 -2.45
N LEU A 89 8.06 -2.26 -2.04
CA LEU A 89 8.57 -3.34 -1.22
C LEU A 89 9.40 -4.30 -2.07
N SER A 90 10.45 -4.83 -1.45
CA SER A 90 11.38 -5.81 -1.98
C SER A 90 11.61 -6.89 -0.92
N ASP A 91 12.72 -7.61 -0.98
CA ASP A 91 13.02 -8.69 -0.04
C ASP A 91 13.47 -8.21 1.36
N LYS A 92 13.54 -6.89 1.60
CA LYS A 92 13.91 -6.31 2.91
C LYS A 92 12.72 -6.17 3.85
N ASP A 93 12.98 -6.26 5.16
CA ASP A 93 12.01 -6.03 6.24
C ASP A 93 12.08 -4.61 6.85
N GLU A 94 13.12 -3.84 6.53
CA GLU A 94 13.35 -2.52 7.13
C GLU A 94 13.41 -1.42 6.05
N TYR A 95 12.60 -0.37 6.22
CA TYR A 95 12.58 0.80 5.34
C TYR A 95 12.53 2.09 6.16
N ASN A 96 13.66 2.79 6.23
CA ASN A 96 13.72 4.11 6.86
C ASN A 96 13.37 5.19 5.84
N ILE A 97 12.40 6.04 6.18
CA ILE A 97 11.77 6.97 5.25
C ILE A 97 11.98 8.40 5.71
N GLU A 98 12.51 9.23 4.82
CA GLU A 98 12.46 10.68 5.00
C GLU A 98 11.26 11.27 4.25
N LEU A 99 10.40 11.99 4.96
CA LEU A 99 9.31 12.79 4.41
C LEU A 99 9.72 14.25 4.32
N LYS A 100 9.30 14.91 3.25
CA LYS A 100 9.54 16.34 3.02
C LYS A 100 8.28 17.13 3.33
N LYS A 101 8.44 18.27 4.00
CA LYS A 101 7.33 19.22 4.20
C LYS A 101 6.81 19.68 2.85
N LYS A 102 5.49 19.84 2.74
CA LYS A 102 4.87 20.46 1.56
C LYS A 102 5.31 21.92 1.52
N SER A 103 6.08 22.28 0.51
CA SER A 103 6.29 23.69 0.17
C SER A 103 5.04 24.21 -0.54
N PRO A 104 4.58 25.44 -0.26
CA PRO A 104 3.47 26.08 -0.98
C PRO A 104 3.69 26.20 -2.51
N SER A 105 4.92 25.97 -2.98
CA SER A 105 5.38 26.22 -4.34
C SER A 105 5.55 24.97 -5.23
N LEU A 106 5.30 23.76 -4.75
CA LEU A 106 5.61 22.52 -5.49
C LEU A 106 4.37 21.70 -5.85
N SER A 107 3.38 22.37 -6.45
CA SER A 107 2.33 21.72 -7.24
C SER A 107 2.75 21.63 -8.71
N GLU A 108 3.94 21.11 -9.02
CA GLU A 108 4.32 20.76 -10.40
C GLU A 108 5.67 20.03 -10.41
N ASP A 109 5.64 18.70 -10.50
CA ASP A 109 6.42 17.95 -11.50
C ASP A 109 6.23 16.45 -11.25
N ASN A 110 5.20 15.88 -11.88
CA ASN A 110 5.22 14.48 -12.25
C ASN A 110 4.49 14.33 -13.59
N ARG A 111 4.94 15.09 -14.59
CA ARG A 111 4.55 14.91 -15.98
C ARG A 111 5.80 14.47 -16.74
N ILE A 112 6.06 13.17 -16.66
CA ILE A 112 6.66 12.33 -17.71
C ILE A 112 7.29 13.17 -18.83
N THR A 113 8.57 13.51 -18.69
CA THR A 113 9.40 13.96 -19.81
C THR A 113 9.65 12.76 -20.71
N ALA A 114 8.64 12.38 -21.49
CA ALA A 114 8.85 11.57 -22.68
C ALA A 114 9.64 12.43 -23.66
N ALA A 115 10.97 12.28 -23.65
CA ALA A 115 11.83 12.79 -24.70
C ALA A 115 11.39 12.14 -26.02
N THR A 116 10.69 12.90 -26.86
CA THR A 116 10.45 12.53 -28.26
C THR A 116 11.80 12.41 -28.96
N PRO A 117 12.18 11.26 -29.55
CA PRO A 117 13.36 11.21 -30.39
C PRO A 117 13.09 12.03 -31.66
N LYS A 118 13.73 13.20 -31.76
CA LYS A 118 13.77 14.00 -32.99
C LYS A 118 14.51 13.17 -34.04
N LYS A 119 13.77 12.59 -34.99
CA LYS A 119 14.32 11.93 -36.18
C LYS A 119 15.09 12.98 -36.97
N THR A 120 16.42 12.99 -36.83
CA THR A 120 17.33 13.80 -37.62
C THR A 120 17.22 13.36 -39.07
N LEU A 121 16.77 14.26 -39.94
CA LEU A 121 16.91 14.15 -41.39
C LEU A 121 18.42 14.01 -41.68
N TYR A 122 18.84 12.92 -42.31
CA TYR A 122 20.16 12.85 -42.91
C TYR A 122 20.16 13.69 -44.19
N PRO A 123 21.14 14.58 -44.40
CA PRO A 123 21.43 15.11 -45.73
C PRO A 123 22.28 14.07 -46.47
N HIS A 124 21.81 13.63 -47.63
CA HIS A 124 22.70 13.07 -48.65
C HIS A 124 22.56 13.91 -49.91
N HIS A 125 23.74 14.26 -50.41
CA HIS A 125 24.04 14.95 -51.65
C HIS A 125 23.21 14.48 -52.86
#